data_AF-A0A219AQL5-F1
#
_entry.id   AF-A0A219AQL5-F1
#
_cell.length_a   1.000
_cell.length_b   1.000
_cell.length_c   1.000
_cell.angle_alpha   90.00
_cell.angle_beta   90.00
_cell.angle_gamma   90.00
#
_symmetry.space_group_name_H-M   'P 1'
#
loop_
_entity.id
_entity.type
_entity.pdbx_description
1 polymer ?
#
loop_
_entity_poly.entity_id
_entity_poly.type
_entity_poly.pdbx_seq_one_letter_code
_entity_poly.pdbx_strand_id
1 'polypeptide(L)'
;MFRAPSQNSWYWRMIEKIYAIPVPAPRKRTKPMEVICVGMPRSGTESLQQALLILGYDYTFHGWDLGFEEEMRLPGWTALLRRKWYGDDSGTASISAEDFDALLGHSVAVTDAAASFFCRGAD
;
A
#
# COMPACT_ATOMS: atom_id res chain seq x y z
N MET A 1 18.04 16.47 22.35
CA MET A 1 17.43 15.33 21.64
C MET A 1 16.97 15.84 20.28
N PHE A 2 17.63 15.46 19.18
CA PHE A 2 17.23 15.90 17.85
C PHE A 2 15.95 15.17 17.44
N ARG A 3 14.86 15.91 17.22
CA ARG A 3 13.62 15.36 16.66
C ARG A 3 13.80 15.23 15.16
N ALA A 4 13.59 14.04 14.61
CA ALA A 4 13.59 13.85 13.17
C ALA A 4 12.58 14.82 12.50
N PRO A 5 12.91 15.40 11.34
CA PRO A 5 11.96 16.22 10.60
C PRO A 5 10.71 15.42 10.23
N SER A 6 9.56 16.09 10.14
CA SER A 6 8.31 15.48 9.67
C SER A 6 8.54 14.73 8.35
N GLN A 7 7.94 13.55 8.20
CA GLN A 7 8.00 12.78 6.94
C GLN A 7 7.39 13.55 5.77
N ASN A 8 6.57 14.59 6.04
CA ASN A 8 6.05 15.53 5.04
C ASN A 8 6.87 16.81 4.83
N SER A 9 8.09 16.88 5.36
CA SER A 9 8.97 18.03 5.14
C SER A 9 9.47 18.15 3.71
N TRP A 10 9.83 19.38 3.32
CA TRP A 10 10.43 19.69 2.03
C TRP A 10 11.73 18.89 1.78
N TYR A 11 12.48 18.59 2.84
CA TYR A 11 13.72 17.83 2.80
C TYR A 11 13.49 16.41 2.26
N TRP A 12 12.50 15.68 2.80
CA TRP A 12 12.18 14.34 2.31
C TRP A 12 11.62 14.37 0.88
N ARG A 13 10.79 15.36 0.54
CA ARG A 13 10.28 15.53 -0.83
C ARG A 13 11.40 15.78 -1.85
N MET A 14 12.46 16.49 -1.44
CA MET A 14 13.65 16.69 -2.27
C MET A 14 14.42 15.38 -2.47
N ILE A 15 14.65 14.61 -1.39
CA ILE A 15 15.32 13.32 -1.47
C ILE A 15 14.56 12.35 -2.37
N GLU A 16 13.23 12.27 -2.25
CA GLU A 16 12.39 11.43 -3.10
C GLU A 16 12.52 11.77 -4.59
N LYS A 17 12.70 13.04 -4.94
CA LYS A 17 12.93 13.47 -6.34
C LYS A 17 14.32 13.09 -6.84
N ILE A 18 15.35 13.20 -5.99
CA ILE A 18 16.74 12.88 -6.35
C ILE A 18 16.92 11.37 -6.51
N TYR A 19 16.30 10.58 -5.64
CA TYR A 19 16.35 9.12 -5.63
C TYR A 19 15.09 8.48 -6.24
N ALA A 20 14.43 9.18 -7.15
CA ALA A 20 13.22 8.67 -7.79
C ALA A 20 13.57 7.42 -8.61
N ILE A 21 12.83 6.35 -8.38
CA ILE A 21 12.86 5.15 -9.21
C ILE A 21 11.73 5.21 -10.25
N PRO A 22 11.87 4.55 -11.41
CA PRO A 22 10.80 4.47 -12.39
C PRO A 22 9.52 3.90 -11.76
N VAL A 23 8.41 4.61 -11.93
CA VAL A 23 7.10 4.13 -11.45
C VAL A 23 6.51 3.22 -12.52
N PRO A 24 6.22 1.94 -12.20
CA PRO A 24 5.58 1.03 -13.14
C PRO A 24 4.21 1.53 -13.58
N ALA A 25 3.72 1.04 -14.73
CA ALA A 25 2.37 1.34 -15.17
C ALA A 25 1.34 0.91 -14.11
N PRO A 26 0.27 1.70 -13.90
CA PRO A 26 -0.76 1.37 -12.94
C PRO A 26 -1.46 0.08 -13.35
N ARG A 27 -1.69 -0.81 -12.38
CA ARG A 27 -2.48 -2.02 -12.61
C ARG A 27 -3.94 -1.63 -12.85
N LYS A 28 -4.66 -2.52 -13.55
CA LYS A 28 -6.11 -2.42 -13.75
C LYS A 28 -6.76 -3.63 -13.13
N ARG A 29 -7.77 -3.42 -12.29
CA ARG A 29 -8.51 -4.52 -11.68
C ARG A 29 -9.34 -5.25 -12.73
N THR A 30 -9.14 -6.57 -12.83
CA THR A 30 -9.90 -7.45 -13.73
C THR A 30 -10.87 -8.36 -12.97
N LYS A 31 -10.61 -8.59 -11.68
CA LYS A 31 -11.47 -9.35 -10.75
C LYS A 31 -11.75 -8.50 -9.51
N PRO A 32 -12.98 -8.51 -8.97
CA PRO A 32 -13.31 -7.70 -7.79
C PRO A 32 -12.44 -8.09 -6.58
N MET A 33 -12.23 -7.15 -5.66
CA MET A 33 -11.65 -7.47 -4.35
C MET A 33 -12.69 -8.27 -3.54
N GLU A 34 -12.31 -9.43 -3.02
CA GLU A 34 -13.18 -10.37 -2.34
C GLU A 34 -12.93 -10.41 -0.82
N VAL A 35 -11.68 -10.30 -0.39
CA VAL A 35 -11.30 -10.44 1.03
C VAL A 35 -10.30 -9.38 1.46
N ILE A 36 -10.59 -8.69 2.56
CA ILE A 36 -9.71 -7.70 3.20
C ILE A 36 -9.40 -8.16 4.62
N CYS A 37 -8.15 -8.54 4.88
CA CYS A 37 -7.68 -9.02 6.17
C CYS A 37 -6.85 -7.94 6.88
N VAL A 38 -7.49 -7.18 7.78
CA VAL A 38 -6.90 -6.00 8.44
C VAL A 38 -5.97 -6.31 9.62
N GLY A 39 -5.54 -7.57 9.77
CA GLY A 39 -4.60 -7.98 10.81
C GLY A 39 -3.24 -7.29 10.65
N MET A 40 -2.66 -6.83 11.75
CA MET A 40 -1.36 -6.16 11.74
C MET A 40 -0.23 -7.11 11.32
N PRO A 41 0.89 -6.58 10.78
CA PRO A 41 2.03 -7.40 10.50
C PRO A 41 2.50 -8.22 11.70
N ARG A 42 2.97 -9.43 11.42
CA ARG A 42 3.41 -10.43 12.41
C ARG A 42 2.29 -11.06 13.24
N SER A 43 1.01 -10.88 12.88
CA SER A 43 -0.13 -11.55 13.52
C SER A 43 -0.59 -12.84 12.79
N GLY A 44 0.33 -13.54 12.11
CA GLY A 44 -0.01 -14.72 11.27
C GLY A 44 -0.56 -14.37 9.88
N THR A 45 -0.29 -13.16 9.39
CA THR A 45 -0.74 -12.65 8.08
C THR A 45 -0.23 -13.48 6.90
N GLU A 46 1.00 -14.00 6.97
CA GLU A 46 1.56 -14.92 5.98
C GLU A 46 0.84 -16.28 5.97
N SER A 47 0.59 -16.86 7.15
CA SER A 47 -0.19 -18.10 7.26
C SER A 47 -1.61 -17.93 6.71
N LEU A 48 -2.21 -16.75 6.93
CA LEU A 48 -3.52 -16.41 6.37
C LEU A 48 -3.47 -16.25 4.84
N GLN A 49 -2.42 -15.65 4.28
CA GLN A 49 -2.20 -15.58 2.83
C GLN A 49 -2.17 -17.00 2.23
N GLN A 50 -1.38 -17.90 2.81
CA GLN A 50 -1.30 -19.29 2.35
C GLN A 50 -2.64 -20.01 2.47
N ALA A 51 -3.39 -19.80 3.55
CA ALA A 51 -4.72 -20.38 3.71
C ALA A 51 -5.70 -19.91 2.62
N LEU A 52 -5.70 -18.62 2.26
CA LEU A 52 -6.55 -18.08 1.19
C LEU A 52 -6.16 -18.65 -0.18
N LEU A 53 -4.87 -18.79 -0.47
CA LEU A 53 -4.41 -19.45 -1.70
C LEU A 53 -4.88 -20.91 -1.77
N ILE A 54 -4.81 -21.66 -0.66
CA ILE A 54 -5.31 -23.05 -0.57
C ILE A 54 -6.83 -23.12 -0.82
N LEU A 55 -7.59 -22.12 -0.35
CA LEU A 55 -9.04 -22.03 -0.55
C LEU A 55 -9.43 -21.63 -1.99
N GLY A 56 -8.46 -21.32 -2.86
CA GLY A 56 -8.70 -21.02 -4.27
C GLY A 56 -8.85 -19.53 -4.60
N TYR A 57 -8.50 -18.63 -3.68
CA TYR A 57 -8.38 -17.20 -4.02
C TYR A 57 -7.21 -17.00 -4.99
N ASP A 58 -7.49 -16.42 -6.16
CA ASP A 58 -6.57 -16.31 -7.30
C ASP A 58 -5.19 -15.75 -6.93
N TYR A 59 -5.17 -14.64 -6.19
CA TYR A 59 -3.96 -14.08 -5.60
C TYR A 59 -4.30 -13.28 -4.35
N THR A 60 -3.51 -13.48 -3.29
CA THR A 60 -3.61 -12.74 -2.03
C THR A 60 -2.36 -11.89 -1.83
N PHE A 61 -2.51 -10.58 -1.83
CA PHE A 61 -1.43 -9.64 -1.56
C PHE A 61 -1.03 -9.69 -0.08
N HIS A 62 0.28 -9.67 0.20
CA HIS A 62 0.89 -9.72 1.53
C HIS A 62 2.03 -8.68 1.63
N GLY A 63 2.56 -8.46 2.84
CA GLY A 63 3.70 -7.55 3.06
C GLY A 63 4.98 -7.97 2.34
N TRP A 64 5.08 -9.23 1.92
CA TRP A 64 6.20 -9.70 1.09
C TRP A 64 6.19 -9.04 -0.29
N ASP A 65 5.02 -8.81 -0.89
CA ASP A 65 4.89 -8.16 -2.20
C ASP A 65 5.46 -6.73 -2.19
N LEU A 66 5.43 -6.04 -1.05
CA LEU A 66 6.02 -4.70 -0.93
C LEU A 66 7.55 -4.69 -1.16
N GLY A 67 8.25 -5.78 -0.86
CA GLY A 67 9.71 -5.87 -0.95
C GLY A 67 10.22 -6.75 -2.10
N PHE A 68 9.38 -7.64 -2.61
CA PHE A 68 9.79 -8.71 -3.52
C PHE A 68 9.07 -8.71 -4.89
N GLU A 69 8.21 -7.73 -5.16
CA GLU A 69 7.71 -7.51 -6.52
C GLU A 69 8.86 -7.17 -7.48
N GLU A 70 8.86 -7.77 -8.67
CA GLU A 70 9.83 -7.49 -9.74
C GLU A 70 9.80 -6.01 -10.15
N GLU A 71 8.60 -5.45 -10.26
CA GLU A 71 8.37 -4.04 -10.53
C GLU A 71 8.04 -3.30 -9.24
N MET A 72 9.02 -2.55 -8.74
CA MET A 72 8.91 -1.83 -7.47
C MET A 72 7.79 -0.77 -7.45
N ARG A 73 6.72 -1.02 -6.69
CA ARG A 73 5.57 -0.10 -6.52
C ARG A 73 5.53 0.63 -5.18
N LEU A 74 6.57 0.49 -4.34
CA LEU A 74 6.69 1.22 -3.06
C LEU A 74 6.47 2.74 -3.14
N PRO A 75 6.87 3.46 -4.22
CA PRO A 75 6.55 4.88 -4.35
C PRO A 75 5.03 5.17 -4.35
N GLY A 76 4.24 4.30 -4.96
CA GLY A 76 2.78 4.41 -4.97
C GLY A 76 2.18 4.21 -3.57
N TRP A 77 2.64 3.18 -2.85
CA TRP A 77 2.25 2.98 -1.45
C TRP A 77 2.61 4.18 -0.57
N THR A 78 3.82 4.72 -0.74
CA THR A 78 4.28 5.90 -0.01
C THR A 78 3.43 7.13 -0.31
N ALA A 79 3.02 7.33 -1.57
CA ALA A 79 2.13 8.41 -1.96
C ALA A 79 0.75 8.30 -1.29
N LEU A 80 0.17 7.10 -1.23
CA LEU A 80 -1.12 6.88 -0.55
C LEU A 80 -1.03 7.07 0.96
N LEU A 81 0.00 6.53 1.60
CA LEU A 81 0.27 6.73 3.02
C LEU A 81 0.44 8.23 3.34
N ARG A 82 1.22 8.95 2.53
CA ARG A 82 1.41 10.39 2.68
C ARG A 82 0.08 11.15 2.55
N ARG A 83 -0.74 10.81 1.55
CA ARG A 83 -2.06 11.42 1.35
C ARG A 83 -3.00 11.13 2.52
N LYS A 84 -2.98 9.90 3.05
CA LYS A 84 -3.75 9.51 4.23
C LYS A 84 -3.43 10.40 5.43
N TRP A 85 -2.16 10.50 5.84
CA TRP A 85 -1.80 11.18 7.09
C TRP A 85 -1.55 12.69 6.98
N TYR A 86 -1.29 13.19 5.78
CA TYR A 86 -0.93 14.60 5.59
C TYR A 86 -1.85 15.36 4.64
N GLY A 87 -2.81 14.67 4.00
CA GLY A 87 -3.64 15.23 2.94
C GLY A 87 -2.89 15.41 1.62
N ASP A 88 -3.65 15.78 0.59
CA ASP A 88 -3.12 16.32 -0.66
C ASP A 88 -2.84 17.84 -0.54
N ASP A 89 -2.51 18.49 -1.66
CA ASP A 89 -2.25 19.94 -1.70
C ASP A 89 -3.50 20.77 -1.36
N SER A 90 -4.70 20.16 -1.38
CA SER A 90 -5.96 20.77 -0.93
C SER A 90 -6.26 20.52 0.55
N GLY A 91 -5.42 19.73 1.25
CA GLY A 91 -5.63 19.29 2.62
C GLY A 91 -6.61 18.12 2.76
N THR A 92 -7.01 17.48 1.66
CA THR A 92 -7.98 16.38 1.65
C THR A 92 -7.24 15.04 1.65
N ALA A 93 -7.63 14.13 2.54
CA ALA A 93 -7.06 12.78 2.64
C ALA A 93 -7.84 11.75 1.80
N SER A 94 -8.40 12.14 0.65
CA SER A 94 -9.23 11.26 -0.17
C SER A 94 -8.38 10.26 -0.94
N ILE A 95 -8.69 8.98 -0.77
CA ILE A 95 -8.10 7.86 -1.49
C ILE A 95 -9.24 7.07 -2.08
N SER A 96 -9.20 6.82 -3.39
CA SER A 96 -10.28 6.13 -4.10
C SER A 96 -9.98 4.63 -4.25
N ALA A 97 -10.95 3.86 -4.77
CA ALA A 97 -10.72 2.47 -5.11
C ALA A 97 -9.70 2.33 -6.26
N GLU A 98 -9.73 3.26 -7.22
CA GLU A 98 -8.81 3.29 -8.36
C GLU A 98 -7.35 3.50 -7.93
N ASP A 99 -7.12 4.30 -6.89
CA ASP A 99 -5.80 4.46 -6.27
C ASP A 99 -5.27 3.11 -5.75
N PHE A 100 -6.12 2.31 -5.09
CA PHE A 100 -5.76 0.97 -4.64
C PHE A 100 -5.62 0.00 -5.81
N ASP A 101 -6.45 0.10 -6.84
CA ASP A 101 -6.40 -0.79 -8.01
C ASP A 101 -5.11 -0.62 -8.82
N ALA A 102 -4.53 0.58 -8.84
CA ALA A 102 -3.22 0.81 -9.42
C ALA A 102 -2.12 -0.06 -8.79
N LEU A 103 -2.28 -0.43 -7.51
CA LEU A 103 -1.32 -1.22 -6.73
C LEU A 103 -1.75 -2.68 -6.56
N LEU A 104 -3.03 -2.92 -6.30
CA LEU A 104 -3.64 -4.20 -5.94
C LEU A 104 -4.49 -4.80 -7.08
N GLY A 105 -4.47 -4.24 -8.29
CA GLY A 105 -5.38 -4.65 -9.36
C GLY A 105 -5.25 -6.13 -9.80
N HIS A 106 -4.15 -6.78 -9.43
CA HIS A 106 -3.89 -8.19 -9.70
C HIS A 106 -4.38 -9.14 -8.58
N SER A 107 -4.67 -8.62 -7.39
CA SER A 107 -5.01 -9.42 -6.21
C SER A 107 -6.51 -9.37 -5.90
N VAL A 108 -7.10 -10.50 -5.56
CA VAL A 108 -8.51 -10.59 -5.09
C VAL A 108 -8.63 -10.61 -3.58
N ALA A 109 -7.52 -10.77 -2.86
CA ALA A 109 -7.46 -10.64 -1.43
C ALA A 109 -6.23 -9.84 -0.99
N VAL A 110 -6.28 -9.21 0.18
CA VAL A 110 -5.18 -8.42 0.74
C VAL A 110 -5.04 -8.64 2.24
N THR A 111 -3.80 -8.77 2.70
CA THR A 111 -3.42 -8.99 4.10
C THR A 111 -2.30 -8.02 4.50
N ASP A 112 -1.90 -8.05 5.77
CA ASP A 112 -0.69 -7.39 6.26
C ASP A 112 -0.68 -5.86 6.12
N ALA A 113 0.47 -5.22 5.84
CA ALA A 113 0.63 -3.76 5.85
C ALA A 113 -0.34 -3.04 4.89
N ALA A 114 -0.56 -3.57 3.68
CA ALA A 114 -1.45 -2.96 2.69
C ALA A 114 -2.90 -2.89 3.17
N ALA A 115 -3.38 -3.89 3.91
CA ALA A 115 -4.73 -3.89 4.49
C ALA A 115 -4.79 -3.11 5.81
N SER A 116 -3.88 -3.42 6.73
CA SER A 116 -3.91 -2.90 8.10
C SER A 116 -3.64 -1.39 8.17
N PHE A 117 -2.75 -0.85 7.33
CA PHE A 117 -2.43 0.58 7.35
C PHE A 117 -3.55 1.46 6.79
N PHE A 118 -4.49 0.89 6.02
CA PHE A 118 -5.61 1.61 5.40
C PHE A 118 -6.98 1.19 5.94
N CYS A 119 -7.04 0.37 7.00
CA CYS A 119 -8.31 -0.13 7.56
C CYS A 119 -9.18 0.95 8.23
N ARG A 120 -8.60 2.11 8.54
CA ARG A 120 -9.26 3.27 9.14
C ARG A 120 -8.82 4.55 8.45
N GLY A 121 -9.55 5.64 8.70
CA GLY A 121 -9.14 6.99 8.32
C GLY A 121 -7.82 7.42 8.98
N ALA A 122 -7.39 8.65 8.71
CA ALA A 122 -6.35 9.30 9.51
C ALA A 122 -7.04 10.11 10.62
N ASP A 123 -7.22 9.46 11.76
CA ASP A 123 -7.67 10.03 13.03
C ASP A 123 -6.50 10.37 13.96
#